data_AF-A0A6I9N1Q1-F1
#
_entry.id   AF-A0A6I9N1Q1-F1
#
_cell.length_a   1.000
_cell.length_b   1.000
_cell.length_c   1.000
_cell.angle_alpha   90.00
_cell.angle_beta   90.00
_cell.angle_gamma   90.00
#
_symmetry.space_group_name_H-M   'P 1'
#
loop_
_entity.id
_entity.type
_entity.pdbx_description
1 polymer ?
#
loop_
_entity_poly.entity_id
_entity_poly.type
_entity_poly.pdbx_seq_one_letter_code
_entity_poly.pdbx_strand_id
1 'polypeptide(L)'
;MSPSVPLQEMIRAIRSARTQCEERGVIQRECAAIRAQFRQADNGGRSHNLAKLLYVHMLGYPAHFGQMECVRMIASPRYSEKRVGYLGAMMLLDEKQDASLLITNSIKNDLSHSNQYVQSLALCTLACMGSAEMCRDLAPEIDRLLRASNSYIKKKAALCAVHIVRKVHELGELFAPAARSLLTEKNHGVLHGAVVLIIELCERNPETLERFRK
;
A
#
# COMPACT_ATOMS: atom_id res chain seq x y z
N MET A 1 10.55 31.55 -9.00
CA MET A 1 10.29 30.28 -9.72
C MET A 1 8.79 30.05 -9.72
N SER A 2 8.20 29.76 -10.88
CA SER A 2 6.75 29.59 -11.00
C SER A 2 6.24 28.42 -10.15
N PRO A 3 5.06 28.53 -9.51
CA PRO A 3 4.48 27.45 -8.72
C PRO A 3 4.29 26.18 -9.57
N SER A 4 4.34 25.02 -8.91
CA SER A 4 4.13 23.73 -9.59
C SER A 4 2.73 23.69 -10.21
N VAL A 5 2.65 23.43 -11.52
CA VAL A 5 1.36 23.30 -12.22
C VAL A 5 0.52 22.16 -11.61
N PRO A 6 -0.80 22.35 -11.48
CA PRO A 6 -1.75 21.31 -11.09
C PRO A 6 -1.60 20.01 -11.92
N LEU A 7 -1.86 18.85 -11.31
CA LEU A 7 -1.85 17.55 -11.96
C LEU A 7 -2.79 17.54 -13.17
N GLN A 8 -3.97 18.13 -13.03
CA GLN A 8 -4.94 18.24 -14.11
C GLN A 8 -4.41 19.05 -15.30
N GLU A 9 -3.62 20.10 -15.06
CA GLU A 9 -3.00 20.91 -16.12
C GLU A 9 -1.91 20.12 -16.84
N MET A 10 -1.07 19.39 -16.09
CA MET A 10 -0.08 18.49 -16.70
C MET A 10 -0.75 17.43 -17.56
N ILE A 11 -1.82 16.80 -17.08
CA ILE A 11 -2.60 15.80 -17.83
C ILE A 11 -3.16 16.43 -19.11
N ARG A 12 -3.72 17.65 -19.05
CA ARG A 12 -4.23 18.36 -20.23
C ARG A 12 -3.11 18.64 -21.24
N ALA A 13 -1.95 19.10 -20.77
CA ALA A 13 -0.79 19.37 -21.63
C ALA A 13 -0.30 18.09 -22.32
N ILE A 14 -0.17 16.98 -21.59
CA ILE A 14 0.19 15.67 -22.15
C ILE A 14 -0.83 15.21 -23.18
N ARG A 15 -2.13 15.30 -22.88
CA ARG A 15 -3.20 14.91 -23.82
C ARG A 15 -3.30 15.78 -25.07
N SER A 16 -2.71 16.97 -25.05
CA SER A 16 -2.66 17.86 -26.23
C SER A 16 -1.50 17.54 -27.18
N ALA A 17 -0.56 16.70 -26.78
CA ALA A 17 0.53 16.25 -27.64
C ALA A 17 -0.02 15.43 -28.81
N ARG A 18 0.39 15.77 -30.03
CA ARG A 18 -0.01 15.08 -31.26
C ARG A 18 0.92 13.94 -31.61
N THR A 19 2.15 13.98 -31.10
CA THR A 19 3.18 12.98 -31.36
C THR A 19 3.78 12.47 -30.06
N GLN A 20 4.32 11.25 -30.09
CA GLN A 20 5.04 10.69 -28.94
C GLN A 20 6.29 11.52 -28.58
N CYS A 21 6.89 12.20 -29.56
CA CYS A 21 8.02 13.10 -29.32
C CYS A 21 7.61 14.34 -28.50
N GLU A 22 6.47 14.96 -28.85
CA GLU A 22 5.92 16.08 -28.09
C GLU A 22 5.54 15.67 -26.67
N GLU A 23 4.90 14.50 -26.51
CA GLU A 23 4.55 13.95 -25.21
C GLU A 23 5.80 13.78 -24.33
N ARG A 24 6.85 13.15 -24.88
CA ARG A 24 8.15 12.99 -24.22
C ARG A 24 8.73 14.33 -23.81
N GLY A 25 8.65 15.35 -24.67
CA GLY A 25 9.13 16.70 -24.38
C GLY A 25 8.39 17.38 -23.23
N VAL A 26 7.06 17.20 -23.12
CA VAL A 26 6.28 17.69 -21.97
C VAL A 26 6.68 16.97 -20.69
N ILE A 27 6.77 15.64 -20.73
CA ILE A 27 7.10 14.81 -19.56
C ILE A 27 8.52 15.11 -19.06
N GLN A 28 9.51 15.24 -19.94
CA GLN A 28 10.87 15.56 -19.54
C GLN A 28 10.97 16.92 -18.83
N ARG A 29 10.26 17.94 -19.32
CA ARG A 29 10.20 19.26 -18.68
C ARG A 29 9.58 19.19 -17.29
N GLU A 30 8.44 18.50 -17.15
CA GLU A 30 7.79 18.34 -15.85
C GLU A 30 8.63 17.51 -14.86
N CYS A 31 9.23 16.41 -15.30
CA CYS A 31 10.13 15.62 -14.46
C CYS A 31 11.37 16.41 -14.02
N ALA A 32 11.91 17.31 -14.84
CA ALA A 32 12.98 18.21 -14.44
C ALA A 32 12.52 19.18 -13.34
N ALA A 33 11.32 19.76 -13.48
CA ALA A 33 10.73 20.64 -12.47
C ALA A 33 10.46 19.91 -11.15
N ILE A 34 9.89 18.70 -11.20
CA ILE A 34 9.64 17.86 -10.02
C ILE A 34 10.96 17.55 -9.28
N ARG A 35 12.01 17.13 -10.01
CA ARG A 35 13.34 16.88 -9.41
C ARG A 35 13.95 18.13 -8.77
N ALA A 36 13.75 19.31 -9.35
CA ALA A 36 14.19 20.55 -8.75
C ALA A 36 13.44 20.83 -7.44
N GLN A 37 12.12 20.59 -7.40
CA GLN A 37 11.30 20.83 -6.21
C GLN A 37 11.55 19.82 -5.08
N PHE A 38 11.82 18.54 -5.38
CA PHE A 38 12.18 17.56 -4.36
C PHE A 38 13.51 17.87 -3.64
N ARG A 39 14.41 18.63 -4.28
CA ARG A 39 15.65 19.09 -3.65
C ARG A 39 15.45 20.27 -2.69
N GLN A 40 14.32 20.96 -2.77
CA GLN A 40 14.03 22.11 -1.92
C GLN A 40 13.40 21.69 -0.59
N ALA A 41 13.46 22.59 0.40
CA ALA A 41 12.71 22.43 1.64
C ALA A 41 11.21 22.26 1.36
N ASP A 42 10.51 21.55 2.24
CA ASP A 42 9.11 21.24 2.02
C ASP A 42 8.24 22.49 2.08
N ASN A 43 7.67 22.85 0.93
CA ASN A 43 6.77 23.99 0.76
C ASN A 43 5.30 23.54 0.67
N GLY A 44 4.95 22.32 1.10
CA GLY A 44 3.59 21.78 1.04
C GLY A 44 3.14 21.30 -0.34
N GLY A 45 3.98 21.45 -1.37
CA GLY A 45 3.72 21.01 -2.75
C GLY A 45 4.26 19.61 -3.08
N ARG A 46 4.90 18.91 -2.13
CA ARG A 46 5.54 17.61 -2.41
C ARG A 46 4.54 16.53 -2.79
N SER A 47 3.43 16.40 -2.06
CA SER A 47 2.35 15.42 -2.35
C SER A 47 1.79 15.58 -3.76
N HIS A 48 1.63 16.82 -4.20
CA HIS A 48 1.19 17.16 -5.55
C HIS A 48 2.19 16.72 -6.61
N ASN A 49 3.48 17.01 -6.40
CA ASN A 49 4.54 16.60 -7.31
C ASN A 49 4.68 15.08 -7.40
N LEU A 50 4.52 14.38 -6.27
CA LEU A 50 4.51 12.92 -6.28
C LEU A 50 3.31 12.39 -7.07
N ALA A 51 2.11 12.95 -6.91
CA ALA A 51 0.95 12.55 -7.72
C ALA A 51 1.19 12.75 -9.23
N LYS A 52 1.84 13.85 -9.63
CA LYS A 52 2.29 14.05 -11.03
C LYS A 52 3.26 12.97 -11.47
N LEU A 53 4.24 12.65 -10.64
CA LEU A 53 5.22 11.61 -10.95
C LEU A 53 4.58 10.22 -11.07
N LEU A 54 3.59 9.89 -10.24
CA LEU A 54 2.84 8.63 -10.34
C LEU A 54 2.04 8.55 -11.64
N TYR A 55 1.47 9.66 -12.12
CA TYR A 55 0.83 9.68 -13.44
C TYR A 55 1.84 9.46 -14.57
N VAL A 56 3.03 10.08 -14.49
CA VAL A 56 4.12 9.84 -15.44
C VAL A 56 4.53 8.37 -15.44
N HIS A 57 4.60 7.74 -14.27
CA HIS A 57 4.87 6.31 -14.14
C HIS A 57 3.80 5.45 -14.81
N MET A 58 2.51 5.78 -14.65
CA MET A 58 1.41 5.07 -15.32
C MET A 58 1.50 5.12 -16.85
N LEU A 59 2.09 6.18 -17.41
CA LEU A 59 2.34 6.30 -18.84
C LEU A 59 3.57 5.49 -19.31
N GLY A 60 4.25 4.78 -18.40
CA GLY A 60 5.41 3.93 -18.71
C GLY A 60 6.75 4.65 -18.65
N TYR A 61 6.81 5.88 -18.14
CA TYR A 61 8.06 6.65 -18.06
C TYR A 61 8.81 6.42 -16.74
N PRO A 62 10.15 6.57 -16.74
CA PRO A 62 10.96 6.37 -15.53
C PRO A 62 10.60 7.35 -14.41
N ALA A 63 10.29 6.80 -13.23
CA ALA A 63 9.85 7.56 -12.06
C ALA A 63 10.57 7.18 -10.75
N HIS A 64 11.62 6.35 -10.82
CA HIS A 64 12.32 5.79 -9.65
C HIS A 64 12.89 6.85 -8.69
N PHE A 65 13.23 8.05 -9.19
CA PHE A 65 13.73 9.13 -8.35
C PHE A 65 12.71 9.64 -7.31
N GLY A 66 11.43 9.27 -7.42
CA GLY A 66 10.38 9.60 -6.46
C GLY A 66 10.26 8.64 -5.28
N GLN A 67 10.96 7.50 -5.27
CA GLN A 67 10.79 6.45 -4.26
C GLN A 67 11.04 6.96 -2.83
N MET A 68 12.12 7.72 -2.61
CA MET A 68 12.43 8.29 -1.30
C MET A 68 11.40 9.33 -0.84
N GLU A 69 10.73 10.02 -1.78
CA GLU A 69 9.64 10.93 -1.44
C GLU A 69 8.38 10.16 -1.00
N CYS A 70 8.11 8.97 -1.53
CA CYS A 70 7.07 8.09 -1.00
C CYS A 70 7.34 7.73 0.46
N VAL A 71 8.57 7.31 0.78
CA VAL A 71 8.99 6.95 2.15
C VAL A 71 8.82 8.14 3.09
N ARG A 72 9.26 9.34 2.69
CA ARG A 72 9.10 10.58 3.47
C ARG A 72 7.64 10.91 3.73
N MET A 73 6.77 10.77 2.72
CA MET A 73 5.33 11.05 2.87
C MET A 73 4.62 10.03 3.74
N ILE A 74 5.04 8.76 3.71
CA ILE A 74 4.52 7.74 4.63
C ILE A 74 4.89 8.08 6.08
N ALA A 75 6.10 8.60 6.32
CA ALA A 75 6.52 9.04 7.64
C ALA A 75 5.83 10.34 8.13
N SER A 76 5.16 11.09 7.25
CA SER A 76 4.45 12.32 7.62
C SER A 76 3.28 12.04 8.57
N PRO A 77 2.96 12.93 9.53
CA PRO A 77 1.75 12.82 10.35
C PRO A 77 0.47 13.18 9.59
N ARG A 78 0.56 13.82 8.41
CA ARG A 78 -0.62 14.30 7.66
C ARG A 78 -1.23 13.17 6.84
N TYR A 79 -2.50 12.88 7.07
CA TYR A 79 -3.22 11.83 6.33
C TYR A 79 -3.17 12.02 4.81
N SER A 80 -3.29 13.25 4.32
CA SER A 80 -3.23 13.56 2.89
C SER A 80 -1.90 13.17 2.25
N GLU A 81 -0.79 13.34 2.98
CA GLU A 81 0.55 12.96 2.53
C GLU A 81 0.75 11.45 2.63
N LYS A 82 0.40 10.83 3.77
CA LYS A 82 0.42 9.37 3.93
C LYS A 82 -0.33 8.67 2.81
N ARG A 83 -1.53 9.16 2.45
CA ARG A 83 -2.36 8.58 1.40
C ARG A 83 -1.64 8.55 0.05
N VAL A 84 -0.97 9.64 -0.35
CA VAL A 84 -0.22 9.69 -1.61
C VAL A 84 1.08 8.89 -1.50
N GLY A 85 1.75 8.93 -0.35
CA GLY A 85 2.95 8.16 -0.08
C GLY A 85 2.73 6.65 -0.17
N TYR A 86 1.66 6.13 0.45
CA TYR A 86 1.30 4.71 0.38
C TYR A 86 0.87 4.26 -1.02
N LEU A 87 0.13 5.11 -1.76
CA LEU A 87 -0.16 4.85 -3.17
C LEU A 87 1.14 4.78 -3.99
N GLY A 88 2.05 5.74 -3.78
CA GLY A 88 3.32 5.77 -4.47
C GLY A 88 4.24 4.61 -4.10
N ALA A 89 4.18 4.12 -2.86
CA ALA A 89 4.87 2.90 -2.45
C ALA A 89 4.38 1.69 -3.25
N MET A 90 3.07 1.46 -3.32
CA MET A 90 2.49 0.33 -4.07
C MET A 90 2.77 0.38 -5.57
N MET A 91 3.08 1.56 -6.14
CA MET A 91 3.36 1.72 -7.56
C MET A 91 4.85 1.71 -7.90
N LEU A 92 5.70 2.32 -7.05
CA LEU A 92 7.11 2.58 -7.38
C LEU A 92 8.10 1.70 -6.62
N LEU A 93 7.69 1.10 -5.50
CA LEU A 93 8.55 0.22 -4.71
C LEU A 93 8.32 -1.22 -5.15
N ASP A 94 9.42 -1.92 -5.38
CA ASP A 94 9.45 -3.35 -5.68
C ASP A 94 10.14 -4.08 -4.52
N GLU A 95 9.83 -5.37 -4.34
CA GLU A 95 10.37 -6.23 -3.28
C GLU A 95 11.90 -6.35 -3.36
N LYS A 96 12.49 -6.10 -4.53
CA LYS A 96 13.94 -6.15 -4.77
C LYS A 96 14.68 -4.89 -4.33
N GLN A 97 13.98 -3.83 -3.93
CA GLN A 97 14.57 -2.54 -3.61
C GLN A 97 14.70 -2.41 -2.08
N ASP A 98 15.89 -2.04 -1.59
CA ASP A 98 16.16 -1.81 -0.16
C ASP A 98 15.21 -0.79 0.48
N ALA A 99 14.64 0.10 -0.33
CA ALA A 99 13.66 1.09 0.09
C ALA A 99 12.36 0.49 0.66
N SER A 100 12.03 -0.77 0.31
CA SER A 100 10.86 -1.48 0.88
C SER A 100 11.02 -1.79 2.38
N LEU A 101 12.24 -1.98 2.86
CA LEU A 101 12.53 -2.20 4.28
C LEU A 101 12.39 -0.92 5.10
N LEU A 102 12.60 0.24 4.46
CA LEU A 102 12.48 1.55 5.12
C LEU A 102 11.03 1.87 5.53
N ILE A 103 10.05 1.25 4.87
CA ILE A 103 8.62 1.49 5.16
C ILE A 103 8.05 0.50 6.18
N THR A 104 8.74 -0.61 6.51
CA THR A 104 8.24 -1.62 7.45
C THR A 104 7.93 -1.02 8.82
N ASN A 105 8.84 -0.20 9.35
CA ASN A 105 8.63 0.48 10.64
C ASN A 105 7.48 1.49 10.58
N SER A 106 7.35 2.22 9.47
CA SER A 106 6.23 3.16 9.30
C SER A 106 4.89 2.43 9.19
N ILE A 107 4.83 1.30 8.48
CA ILE A 107 3.65 0.44 8.41
C ILE A 107 3.30 -0.07 9.80
N LYS A 108 4.28 -0.59 10.57
CA LYS A 108 4.06 -1.07 11.94
C LYS A 108 3.42 -0.01 12.84
N ASN A 109 3.96 1.21 12.80
CA ASN A 109 3.43 2.34 13.55
C ASN A 109 2.01 2.69 13.09
N ASP A 110 1.78 2.72 11.78
CA ASP A 110 0.49 3.08 11.19
C ASP A 110 -0.60 2.01 11.41
N LEU A 111 -0.24 0.72 11.52
CA LEU A 111 -1.14 -0.38 11.92
C LEU A 111 -1.65 -0.23 13.37
N SER A 112 -0.91 0.49 14.22
CA SER A 112 -1.28 0.78 15.61
C SER A 112 -1.84 2.19 15.79
N HIS A 113 -2.00 2.94 14.72
CA HIS A 113 -2.48 4.33 14.77
C HIS A 113 -3.95 4.41 15.22
N SER A 114 -4.32 5.46 15.94
CA SER A 114 -5.69 5.65 16.46
C SER A 114 -6.75 5.81 15.36
N ASN A 115 -6.37 6.45 14.26
CA ASN A 115 -7.21 6.64 13.08
C ASN A 115 -7.28 5.38 12.19
N GLN A 116 -8.47 4.79 12.07
CA GLN A 116 -8.76 3.63 11.21
C GLN A 116 -8.39 3.84 9.73
N TYR A 117 -8.43 5.08 9.21
CA TYR A 117 -8.08 5.34 7.81
C TYR A 117 -6.58 5.21 7.57
N VAL A 118 -5.76 5.56 8.57
CA VAL A 118 -4.30 5.36 8.52
C VAL A 118 -3.96 3.87 8.60
N GLN A 119 -4.59 3.14 9.54
CA GLN A 119 -4.47 1.68 9.62
C GLN A 119 -4.86 1.00 8.29
N SER A 120 -5.94 1.48 7.66
CA SER A 120 -6.37 0.95 6.36
C SER A 120 -5.36 1.17 5.25
N LEU A 121 -4.63 2.30 5.22
CA LEU A 121 -3.59 2.54 4.23
C LEU A 121 -2.43 1.56 4.41
N ALA A 122 -1.99 1.36 5.66
CA ALA A 122 -0.95 0.40 6.00
C ALA A 122 -1.34 -1.04 5.64
N LEU A 123 -2.56 -1.47 6.02
CA LEU A 123 -3.10 -2.79 5.66
C LEU A 123 -3.19 -3.01 4.16
N CYS A 124 -3.68 -2.02 3.41
CA CYS A 124 -3.79 -2.11 1.96
C CYS A 124 -2.40 -2.26 1.32
N THR A 125 -1.44 -1.46 1.78
CA THR A 125 -0.07 -1.48 1.25
C THR A 125 0.59 -2.83 1.51
N LEU A 126 0.51 -3.33 2.75
CA LEU A 126 1.08 -4.63 3.11
C LEU A 126 0.44 -5.77 2.32
N ALA A 127 -0.89 -5.74 2.13
CA ALA A 127 -1.59 -6.76 1.34
C ALA A 127 -1.28 -6.72 -0.16
N CYS A 128 -0.85 -5.57 -0.70
CA CYS A 128 -0.55 -5.42 -2.13
C CYS A 128 0.91 -5.70 -2.48
N MET A 129 1.86 -5.31 -1.62
CA MET A 129 3.29 -5.35 -1.95
C MET A 129 4.17 -5.85 -0.80
N GLY A 130 3.59 -6.44 0.25
CA GLY A 130 4.35 -6.94 1.39
C GLY A 130 5.33 -8.04 0.99
N SER A 131 6.61 -7.83 1.26
CA SER A 131 7.65 -8.86 1.08
C SER A 131 7.52 -9.97 2.13
N ALA A 132 8.19 -11.10 1.93
CA ALA A 132 8.18 -12.20 2.90
C ALA A 132 8.72 -11.78 4.28
N GLU A 133 9.74 -10.92 4.31
CA GLU A 133 10.32 -10.38 5.54
C GLU A 133 9.32 -9.48 6.27
N MET A 134 8.71 -8.52 5.55
CA MET A 134 7.65 -7.66 6.11
C MET A 134 6.47 -8.48 6.65
N CYS A 135 6.09 -9.54 5.94
CA CYS A 135 5.00 -10.43 6.34
C CYS A 135 5.32 -11.14 7.66
N ARG A 136 6.56 -11.61 7.86
CA ARG A 136 6.99 -12.21 9.13
C ARG A 136 6.98 -11.20 10.26
N ASP A 137 7.52 -10.01 10.03
CA ASP A 137 7.68 -8.97 11.06
C ASP A 137 6.36 -8.37 11.53
N LEU A 138 5.34 -8.35 10.64
CA LEU A 138 4.05 -7.67 10.88
C LEU A 138 2.88 -8.64 11.07
N ALA A 139 3.09 -9.95 10.94
CA ALA A 139 2.03 -10.94 11.16
C ALA A 139 1.35 -10.83 12.54
N PRO A 140 2.07 -10.61 13.66
CA PRO A 140 1.42 -10.44 14.97
C PRO A 140 0.43 -9.26 15.01
N GLU A 141 0.76 -8.17 14.32
CA GLU A 141 -0.04 -6.96 14.24
C GLU A 141 -1.31 -7.21 13.41
N ILE A 142 -1.20 -7.98 12.32
CA ILE A 142 -2.37 -8.38 11.52
C ILE A 142 -3.29 -9.29 12.31
N ASP A 143 -2.74 -10.27 13.03
CA ASP A 143 -3.50 -11.17 13.89
C ASP A 143 -4.23 -10.41 15.02
N ARG A 144 -3.58 -9.41 15.63
CA ARG A 144 -4.23 -8.48 16.57
C ARG A 144 -5.39 -7.71 15.91
N LEU A 145 -5.20 -7.20 14.69
CA LEU A 145 -6.23 -6.42 13.98
C LEU A 145 -7.41 -7.27 13.49
N LEU A 146 -7.21 -8.57 13.24
CA LEU A 146 -8.29 -9.52 12.98
C LEU A 146 -9.25 -9.65 14.16
N ARG A 147 -8.73 -9.50 15.38
CA ARG A 147 -9.53 -9.53 16.63
C ARG A 147 -10.10 -8.17 17.03
N ALA A 148 -9.87 -7.11 16.25
CA ALA A 148 -10.41 -5.79 16.55
C ALA A 148 -11.94 -5.76 16.48
N SER A 149 -12.60 -4.83 17.18
CA SER A 149 -14.05 -4.67 17.09
C SER A 149 -14.50 -4.09 15.74
N ASN A 150 -13.63 -3.31 15.09
CA ASN A 150 -13.96 -2.55 13.90
C ASN A 150 -14.04 -3.42 12.63
N SER A 151 -15.24 -3.59 12.08
CA SER A 151 -15.50 -4.33 10.83
C SER A 151 -14.75 -3.78 9.61
N TYR A 152 -14.54 -2.46 9.53
CA TYR A 152 -13.83 -1.83 8.42
C TYR A 152 -12.36 -2.27 8.34
N ILE A 153 -11.75 -2.46 9.51
CA ILE A 153 -10.37 -2.93 9.65
C ILE A 153 -10.30 -4.44 9.52
N LYS A 154 -11.19 -5.18 10.19
CA LYS A 154 -11.22 -6.66 10.13
C LYS A 154 -11.25 -7.20 8.71
N LYS A 155 -12.12 -6.67 7.84
CA LYS A 155 -12.19 -7.14 6.43
C LYS A 155 -10.88 -6.94 5.65
N LYS A 156 -10.12 -5.88 5.97
CA LYS A 156 -8.83 -5.59 5.35
C LYS A 156 -7.72 -6.44 5.95
N ALA A 157 -7.72 -6.62 7.28
CA ALA A 157 -6.80 -7.50 7.98
C ALA A 157 -6.96 -8.95 7.53
N ALA A 158 -8.17 -9.41 7.24
CA ALA A 158 -8.41 -10.76 6.72
C ALA A 158 -7.76 -10.97 5.34
N LEU A 159 -7.94 -10.02 4.41
CA LEU A 159 -7.27 -10.10 3.10
C LEU A 159 -5.75 -9.90 3.20
N CYS A 160 -5.28 -9.10 4.17
CA CYS A 160 -3.86 -8.99 4.45
C CYS A 160 -3.27 -10.29 4.99
N ALA A 161 -4.01 -11.01 5.85
CA ALA A 161 -3.62 -12.33 6.33
C ALA A 161 -3.56 -13.35 5.19
N VAL A 162 -4.49 -13.30 4.23
CA VAL A 162 -4.41 -14.12 2.99
C VAL A 162 -3.10 -13.87 2.25
N HIS A 163 -2.72 -12.61 2.06
CA HIS A 163 -1.44 -12.26 1.42
C HIS A 163 -0.23 -12.82 2.21
N ILE A 164 -0.24 -12.69 3.53
CA ILE A 164 0.82 -13.24 4.38
C ILE A 164 0.90 -14.76 4.23
N VAL A 165 -0.23 -15.48 4.28
CA VAL A 165 -0.27 -16.95 4.12
C VAL A 165 0.24 -17.37 2.75
N ARG A 166 -0.05 -16.60 1.68
CA ARG A 166 0.49 -16.84 0.34
C ARG A 166 1.99 -16.63 0.23
N LYS A 167 2.54 -15.65 0.97
CA LYS A 167 3.98 -15.32 0.93
C LYS A 167 4.81 -16.19 1.88
N VAL A 168 4.27 -16.51 3.05
CA VAL A 168 4.95 -17.22 4.14
C VAL A 168 3.99 -18.27 4.70
N HIS A 169 3.96 -19.43 4.05
CA HIS A 169 2.99 -20.50 4.34
C HIS A 169 3.02 -20.95 5.81
N GLU A 170 4.20 -20.97 6.43
CA GLU A 170 4.42 -21.35 7.82
C GLU A 170 3.62 -20.52 8.83
N LEU A 171 3.23 -19.29 8.47
CA LEU A 171 2.43 -18.41 9.33
C LEU A 171 0.93 -18.72 9.30
N GLY A 172 0.47 -19.69 8.50
CA GLY A 172 -0.94 -20.05 8.40
C GLY A 172 -1.58 -20.43 9.74
N GLU A 173 -0.86 -21.19 10.56
CA GLU A 173 -1.33 -21.65 11.87
C GLU A 173 -1.64 -20.50 12.84
N LEU A 174 -0.94 -19.36 12.71
CA LEU A 174 -1.19 -18.16 13.52
C LEU A 174 -2.61 -17.62 13.29
N PHE A 175 -3.07 -17.62 12.04
CA PHE A 175 -4.33 -16.99 11.66
C PHE A 175 -5.54 -17.93 11.76
N ALA A 176 -5.34 -19.24 11.83
CA ALA A 176 -6.43 -20.22 11.85
C ALA A 176 -7.46 -20.00 13.00
N PRO A 177 -7.05 -19.72 14.25
CA PRO A 177 -8.01 -19.44 15.33
C PRO A 177 -8.86 -18.20 15.08
N ALA A 178 -8.24 -17.13 14.56
CA ALA A 178 -8.93 -15.89 14.23
C ALA A 178 -9.88 -16.10 13.03
N ALA A 179 -9.45 -16.84 12.00
CA ALA A 179 -10.29 -17.15 10.84
C ALA A 179 -11.59 -17.87 11.25
N ARG A 180 -11.51 -18.81 12.19
CA ARG A 180 -12.68 -19.53 12.71
C ARG A 180 -13.65 -18.63 13.45
N SER A 181 -13.17 -17.72 14.28
CA SER A 181 -14.05 -16.82 15.04
C SER A 181 -14.80 -15.84 14.12
N LEU A 182 -14.17 -15.42 13.02
CA LEU A 182 -14.76 -14.52 12.02
C LEU A 182 -15.93 -15.13 11.24
N LEU A 183 -16.09 -16.46 11.24
CA LEU A 183 -17.26 -17.11 10.63
C LEU A 183 -18.59 -16.75 11.32
N THR A 184 -18.53 -16.22 12.55
CA THR A 184 -19.71 -15.77 13.29
C THR A 184 -20.05 -14.29 13.07
N GLU A 185 -19.27 -13.57 12.27
CA GLU A 185 -19.48 -12.15 12.01
C GLU A 185 -20.72 -11.89 11.16
N LYS A 186 -21.49 -10.87 11.57
CA LYS A 186 -22.69 -10.43 10.83
C LYS A 186 -22.35 -9.63 9.57
N ASN A 187 -21.17 -9.00 9.55
CA ASN A 187 -20.76 -8.18 8.43
C ASN A 187 -20.30 -9.08 7.25
N HIS A 188 -21.06 -9.08 6.16
CA HIS A 188 -20.75 -9.90 4.98
C HIS A 188 -19.36 -9.64 4.39
N GLY A 189 -18.83 -8.42 4.49
CA GLY A 189 -17.48 -8.11 4.01
C GLY A 189 -16.38 -8.75 4.87
N VAL A 190 -16.60 -8.83 6.18
CA VAL A 190 -15.69 -9.55 7.10
C VAL A 190 -15.82 -11.06 6.88
N LEU A 191 -17.04 -11.56 6.73
CA LEU A 191 -17.32 -12.98 6.49
C LEU A 191 -16.68 -13.47 5.18
N HIS A 192 -16.81 -12.69 4.10
CA HIS A 192 -16.14 -12.99 2.83
C HIS A 192 -14.62 -13.06 3.00
N GLY A 193 -14.02 -12.08 3.69
CA GLY A 193 -12.59 -12.11 4.00
C GLY A 193 -12.17 -13.35 4.78
N ALA A 194 -12.98 -13.77 5.76
CA ALA A 194 -12.73 -14.98 6.54
C ALA A 194 -12.81 -16.26 5.68
N VAL A 195 -13.81 -16.36 4.80
CA VAL A 195 -13.95 -17.49 3.87
C VAL A 195 -12.74 -17.58 2.95
N VAL A 196 -12.30 -16.46 2.35
CA VAL A 196 -11.11 -16.45 1.49
C VAL A 196 -9.85 -16.86 2.27
N LEU A 197 -9.70 -16.43 3.52
CA LEU A 197 -8.59 -16.84 4.39
C LEU A 197 -8.63 -18.34 4.68
N ILE A 198 -9.80 -18.90 5.01
CA ILE A 198 -9.95 -20.33 5.29
C ILE A 198 -9.67 -21.16 4.04
N ILE A 199 -10.16 -20.73 2.87
CA ILE A 199 -9.84 -21.39 1.59
C ILE A 199 -8.33 -21.46 1.39
N GLU A 200 -7.62 -20.33 1.54
CA GLU A 200 -6.17 -20.32 1.38
C GLU A 200 -5.47 -21.22 2.42
N LEU A 201 -5.91 -21.22 3.68
CA LEU A 201 -5.35 -22.11 4.71
C LEU A 201 -5.55 -23.59 4.36
N CYS A 202 -6.74 -23.96 3.89
CA CYS A 202 -7.09 -25.33 3.53
C CYS A 202 -6.39 -25.81 2.26
N GLU A 203 -6.17 -24.93 1.28
CA GLU A 203 -5.40 -25.26 0.07
C GLU A 203 -3.94 -25.56 0.38
N ARG A 204 -3.37 -24.90 1.40
CA ARG A 204 -1.95 -25.07 1.79
C ARG A 204 -1.73 -26.21 2.77
N ASN A 205 -2.66 -26.43 3.70
CA ASN A 205 -2.58 -27.51 4.68
C ASN A 205 -3.89 -28.31 4.71
N PRO A 206 -3.93 -29.50 4.08
CA PRO A 206 -5.11 -30.36 4.10
C PRO A 206 -5.57 -30.76 5.51
N GLU A 207 -4.68 -30.85 6.50
CA GLU A 207 -5.07 -31.13 7.89
C GLU A 207 -5.92 -30.00 8.50
N THR A 208 -5.76 -28.77 7.99
CA THR A 208 -6.58 -27.64 8.40
C THR A 208 -8.04 -27.80 7.95
N LEU A 209 -8.32 -28.56 6.88
CA LEU A 209 -9.69 -28.90 6.49
C LEU A 209 -10.44 -29.61 7.62
N GLU A 210 -9.79 -30.51 8.35
CA GLU A 210 -10.42 -31.24 9.45
C GLU A 210 -10.85 -30.31 10.59
N ARG A 211 -10.14 -29.19 10.79
CA ARG A 211 -10.46 -28.20 11.84
C ARG A 211 -11.65 -27.32 11.50
N PHE A 212 -11.96 -27.15 10.21
CA PHE A 212 -13.07 -26.33 9.73
C PHE A 212 -14.28 -27.15 9.27
N ARG A 213 -14.12 -28.47 9.08
CA ARG A 213 -15.22 -29.40 8.85
C ARG A 213 -16.06 -29.50 10.14
N LYS A 214 -17.38 -29.40 9.99
CA LYS A 214 -18.33 -29.68 11.08
C LYS A 214 -18.47 -31.17 11.30
#